data_AF-A0A2N2ANE3-F1
#
_entry.id   AF-A0A2N2ANE3-F1
#
_cell.length_a   1.000
_cell.length_b   1.000
_cell.length_c   1.000
_cell.angle_alpha   90.00
_cell.angle_beta   90.00
_cell.angle_gamma   90.00
#
_symmetry.space_group_name_H-M   'P 1'
#
loop_
_entity.id
_entity.type
_entity.pdbx_description
1 polymer ?
#
loop_
_entity_poly.entity_id
_entity_poly.type
_entity_poly.pdbx_seq_one_letter_code
_entity_poly.pdbx_strand_id
1 'polypeptide(L)'
;MKPQCFCPDLSEEEFAGLNYKELDLSGKTFYVSKTPMVSHFPMNPELKIEKTLREVAKKGYQTTAPLFIIFEDGLLFGRIMVEIAAPFVKNENIQTITSLKLMASSFTGPKFLVPKALKQFDRYLMSQKNLTTEFYFWYHSCKLCEKKKGERTVILGKIK
;
A
#
# COMPACT_ATOMS: atom_id res chain seq x y z
N MET A 1 5.60 18.12 -16.03
CA MET A 1 6.45 17.18 -15.25
C MET A 1 6.13 15.77 -15.73
N LYS A 2 7.13 14.95 -16.09
CA LYS A 2 6.86 13.57 -16.55
C LYS A 2 6.53 12.69 -15.34
N PRO A 3 5.50 11.84 -15.39
CA PRO A 3 5.18 10.94 -14.29
C PRO A 3 6.32 9.94 -14.06
N GLN A 4 6.63 9.66 -12.80
CA GLN A 4 7.64 8.66 -12.43
C GLN A 4 6.97 7.32 -12.13
N CYS A 5 7.55 6.22 -12.61
CA CYS A 5 7.08 4.89 -12.25
C CYS A 5 7.43 4.58 -10.77
N PHE A 6 6.44 4.14 -10.01
CA PHE A 6 6.57 3.71 -8.61
C PHE A 6 6.00 2.29 -8.40
N CYS A 7 5.73 1.56 -9.48
CA CYS A 7 5.20 0.20 -9.38
C CYS A 7 6.29 -0.73 -8.83
N PRO A 8 5.95 -1.66 -7.94
CA PRO A 8 6.84 -2.76 -7.61
C PRO A 8 7.11 -3.60 -8.85
N ASP A 9 8.35 -4.08 -8.97
CA ASP A 9 8.76 -4.93 -10.09
C ASP A 9 8.39 -6.39 -9.83
N LEU A 10 7.09 -6.67 -9.82
CA LEU A 10 6.56 -8.03 -9.74
C LEU A 10 6.10 -8.51 -11.12
N SER A 11 6.36 -9.78 -11.39
CA SER A 11 5.76 -10.57 -12.46
C SER A 11 4.26 -10.77 -12.22
N GLU A 12 3.55 -11.29 -13.23
CA GLU A 12 2.12 -11.58 -13.09
C GLU A 12 1.85 -12.71 -12.10
N GLU A 13 2.70 -13.73 -12.10
CA GLU A 13 2.63 -14.86 -11.17
C GLU A 13 2.91 -14.43 -9.73
N GLU A 14 3.92 -13.60 -9.51
CA GLU A 14 4.21 -13.05 -8.18
C GLU A 14 3.06 -12.20 -7.65
N PHE A 15 2.45 -11.39 -8.51
CA PHE A 15 1.27 -10.60 -8.14
C PHE A 15 0.06 -11.49 -7.81
N ALA A 16 -0.23 -12.49 -8.63
CA ALA A 16 -1.33 -13.43 -8.39
C ALA A 16 -1.10 -14.26 -7.11
N GLY A 17 0.16 -14.61 -6.83
CA GLY A 17 0.57 -15.31 -5.60
C GLY A 17 0.42 -14.49 -4.32
N LEU A 18 0.06 -13.20 -4.39
CA LEU A 18 -0.33 -12.41 -3.23
C LEU A 18 -1.78 -12.69 -2.79
N ASN A 19 -2.61 -13.32 -3.62
CA ASN A 19 -4.00 -13.55 -3.25
C ASN A 19 -4.10 -14.50 -2.04
N TYR A 20 -4.74 -14.02 -0.98
CA TYR A 20 -4.86 -14.68 0.33
C TYR A 20 -3.55 -15.01 1.02
N LYS A 21 -2.46 -14.34 0.64
CA LYS A 21 -1.16 -14.48 1.29
C LYS A 21 -1.10 -13.65 2.57
N GLU A 22 -0.54 -14.22 3.62
CA GLU A 22 -0.20 -13.46 4.83
C GLU A 22 1.12 -12.70 4.65
N LEU A 23 1.13 -11.45 5.09
CA LEU A 23 2.29 -10.57 5.12
C LEU A 23 2.54 -10.16 6.57
N ASP A 24 3.74 -10.46 7.07
CA ASP A 24 4.20 -9.97 8.36
C ASP A 24 5.02 -8.69 8.16
N LEU A 25 4.51 -7.57 8.67
CA LEU A 25 5.20 -6.29 8.65
C LEU A 25 5.90 -5.95 9.96
N SER A 26 5.96 -6.90 10.91
CA SER A 26 6.66 -6.70 12.18
C SER A 26 8.15 -6.42 11.95
N GLY A 27 8.68 -5.40 12.62
CA GLY A 27 10.05 -4.92 12.47
C GLY A 27 10.31 -4.06 11.23
N LYS A 28 9.37 -3.98 10.28
CA LYS A 28 9.53 -3.11 9.10
C LYS A 28 9.42 -1.64 9.49
N THR A 29 10.19 -0.81 8.79
CA THR A 29 10.22 0.64 9.02
C THR A 29 9.66 1.37 7.81
N PHE A 30 8.81 2.35 8.07
CA PHE A 30 8.13 3.13 7.05
C PHE A 30 8.37 4.61 7.25
N TYR A 31 8.54 5.33 6.13
CA TYR A 31 8.31 6.76 6.07
C TYR A 31 6.82 7.02 5.84
N VAL A 32 6.20 7.78 6.73
CA VAL A 32 4.77 7.99 6.84
C VAL A 32 4.41 9.43 6.49
N SER A 33 3.53 9.60 5.51
CA SER A 33 3.00 10.90 5.09
C SER A 33 1.47 10.92 5.18
N LYS A 34 0.92 11.96 5.81
CA LYS A 34 -0.53 12.13 5.94
C LYS A 34 -1.12 12.57 4.60
N THR A 35 -2.23 11.94 4.20
CA THR A 35 -2.94 12.30 2.96
C THR A 35 -4.42 12.53 3.25
N PRO A 36 -5.02 13.62 2.71
CA PRO A 36 -6.48 13.77 2.75
C PRO A 36 -7.13 12.66 1.92
N MET A 37 -8.32 12.26 2.37
CA MET A 37 -9.10 11.20 1.73
C MET A 37 -10.47 11.71 1.30
N VAL A 38 -11.00 11.09 0.25
CA VAL A 38 -12.37 11.27 -0.24
C VAL A 38 -12.94 9.88 -0.42
N SER A 39 -14.01 9.55 0.32
CA SER A 39 -14.67 8.24 0.25
C SER A 39 -13.71 7.06 0.39
N HIS A 40 -12.85 7.06 1.42
CA HIS A 40 -11.85 6.01 1.67
C HIS A 40 -10.77 5.87 0.58
N PHE A 41 -10.61 6.88 -0.28
CA PHE A 41 -9.55 6.93 -1.28
C PHE A 41 -8.67 8.17 -1.10
N PRO A 42 -7.33 8.07 -1.18
CA PRO A 42 -6.44 9.22 -1.12
C PRO A 42 -6.72 10.21 -2.26
N MET A 43 -6.75 11.51 -1.95
CA MET A 43 -6.90 12.54 -2.99
C MET A 43 -5.62 12.65 -3.82
N ASN A 44 -5.69 12.40 -5.12
CA ASN A 44 -4.54 12.40 -6.05
C ASN A 44 -3.37 11.51 -5.58
N PRO A 45 -3.55 10.17 -5.47
CA PRO A 45 -2.57 9.27 -4.87
C PRO A 45 -1.19 9.35 -5.54
N GLU A 46 -1.15 9.39 -6.87
CA GLU A 46 0.11 9.45 -7.63
C GLU A 46 0.96 10.66 -7.25
N LEU A 47 0.36 11.85 -7.20
CA LEU A 47 1.07 13.07 -6.84
C LEU A 47 1.58 13.00 -5.40
N LYS A 48 0.82 12.35 -4.51
CA LYS A 48 1.22 12.17 -3.11
C LYS A 48 2.36 11.15 -2.99
N ILE A 49 2.32 10.03 -3.70
CA ILE A 49 3.43 9.07 -3.78
C ILE A 49 4.70 9.76 -4.29
N GLU A 50 4.61 10.49 -5.41
CA GLU A 50 5.77 11.19 -5.97
C GLU A 50 6.37 12.19 -4.98
N LYS A 51 5.53 12.95 -4.26
CA LYS A 51 5.98 13.87 -3.21
C LYS A 51 6.66 13.12 -2.06
N THR A 52 6.05 12.05 -1.56
CA THR A 52 6.61 11.25 -0.46
C THR A 52 7.94 10.61 -0.86
N LEU A 53 8.05 10.03 -2.06
CA LEU A 53 9.31 9.44 -2.55
C LEU A 53 10.42 10.50 -2.70
N ARG A 54 10.08 11.72 -3.15
CA ARG A 54 11.05 12.84 -3.20
C ARG A 54 11.51 13.27 -1.81
N GLU A 55 10.61 13.30 -0.83
CA GLU A 55 10.97 13.61 0.55
C GLU A 55 11.89 12.55 1.15
N VAL A 56 11.57 11.26 0.94
CA VAL A 56 12.40 10.12 1.33
C VAL A 56 13.80 10.26 0.74
N ALA A 57 13.91 10.50 -0.57
CA ALA A 57 15.19 10.69 -1.25
C ALA A 57 15.95 11.93 -0.75
N LYS A 58 15.26 13.07 -0.57
CA LYS A 58 15.86 14.32 -0.07
C LYS A 58 16.42 14.17 1.34
N LYS A 59 15.76 13.38 2.19
CA LYS A 59 16.21 13.08 3.56
C LYS A 59 17.29 11.98 3.61
N GLY A 60 17.67 11.41 2.46
CA GLY A 60 18.71 10.38 2.36
C GLY A 60 18.26 8.99 2.84
N TYR A 61 16.96 8.73 2.96
CA TYR A 61 16.45 7.42 3.32
C TYR A 61 16.48 6.47 2.10
N GLN A 62 16.85 5.22 2.36
CA GLN A 62 16.88 4.18 1.33
C GLN A 62 15.56 3.41 1.35
N THR A 63 14.88 3.36 0.20
CA THR A 63 13.71 2.51 0.00
C THR A 63 14.11 1.04 -0.17
N THR A 64 13.20 0.12 0.12
CA THR A 64 13.40 -1.31 -0.13
C THR A 64 13.15 -1.70 -1.59
N ALA A 65 13.65 -2.87 -1.98
CA ALA A 65 13.35 -3.53 -3.25
C ALA A 65 12.74 -4.92 -2.96
N PRO A 66 11.56 -5.27 -3.52
CA PRO A 66 10.71 -4.42 -4.34
C PRO A 66 10.13 -3.24 -3.56
N LEU A 67 9.81 -2.14 -4.26
CA LEU A 67 9.26 -0.93 -3.65
C LEU A 67 7.89 -1.21 -3.02
N PHE A 68 7.81 -1.10 -1.69
CA PHE A 68 6.59 -1.37 -0.93
C PHE A 68 5.96 -0.05 -0.45
N ILE A 69 4.80 0.30 -1.02
CA ILE A 69 4.06 1.53 -0.70
C ILE A 69 2.62 1.17 -0.37
N ILE A 70 2.24 1.30 0.89
CA ILE A 70 0.88 1.00 1.35
C ILE A 70 0.16 2.28 1.76
N PHE A 71 -1.14 2.29 1.49
CA PHE A 71 -2.06 3.34 1.87
C PHE A 71 -2.94 2.80 2.97
N GLU A 72 -2.82 3.38 4.15
CA GLU A 72 -3.75 3.12 5.23
C GLU A 72 -4.97 4.03 5.10
N ASP A 73 -6.14 3.41 5.17
CA ASP A 73 -7.42 4.08 5.09
C ASP A 73 -7.73 4.89 6.36
N GLY A 74 -8.58 5.91 6.23
CA GLY A 74 -9.07 6.73 7.31
C GLY A 74 -10.22 7.64 6.86
N LEU A 75 -11.09 8.00 7.81
CA LEU A 75 -12.35 8.68 7.50
C LEU A 75 -12.17 10.04 6.80
N LEU A 76 -11.21 10.85 7.28
CA LEU A 76 -10.88 12.18 6.71
C LEU A 76 -9.44 12.25 6.20
N PHE A 77 -8.55 11.51 6.85
CA PHE A 77 -7.14 11.45 6.51
C PHE A 77 -6.65 10.01 6.67
N GLY A 78 -5.86 9.58 5.69
CA GLY A 78 -5.13 8.32 5.72
C GLY A 78 -3.64 8.57 5.74
N ARG A 79 -2.88 7.51 5.53
CA ARG A 79 -1.42 7.55 5.55
C ARG A 79 -0.85 6.84 4.34
N ILE A 80 0.12 7.47 3.68
CA ILE A 80 1.00 6.80 2.73
C ILE A 80 2.22 6.35 3.51
N MET A 81 2.54 5.07 3.41
CA MET A 81 3.67 4.46 4.09
C MET A 81 4.60 3.86 3.04
N VAL A 82 5.81 4.40 2.94
CA VAL A 82 6.86 3.89 2.05
C VAL A 82 7.84 3.11 2.90
N GLU A 83 8.06 1.84 2.61
CA GLU A 83 9.05 1.04 3.34
C GLU A 83 10.46 1.58 3.07
N ILE A 84 11.21 1.76 4.15
CA ILE A 84 12.59 2.24 4.14
C ILE A 84 13.47 1.32 5.00
N ALA A 85 14.77 1.30 4.72
CA ALA A 85 15.74 0.75 5.63
C ALA A 85 15.68 1.50 6.97
N ALA A 86 15.84 0.76 8.08
CA ALA A 86 15.81 1.33 9.42
C ALA A 86 16.91 2.42 9.55
N PRO A 87 16.53 3.69 9.77
CA PRO A 87 17.50 4.78 9.83
C PRO A 87 18.12 4.87 11.23
N PHE A 88 19.36 5.36 11.29
CA PHE A 88 20.05 5.60 12.56
C PHE A 88 19.44 6.74 13.39
N VAL A 89 18.74 7.67 12.75
CA VAL A 89 18.22 8.90 13.37
C VAL A 89 16.70 8.85 13.45
N LYS A 90 16.16 9.20 14.62
CA LYS A 90 14.70 9.34 14.83
C LYS A 90 14.15 10.53 14.04
N ASN A 91 13.01 10.33 13.38
CA ASN A 91 12.24 11.37 12.71
C ASN A 91 10.75 11.14 12.99
N GLU A 92 9.98 12.21 13.10
CA GLU A 92 8.54 12.13 13.36
C GLU A 92 7.75 11.42 12.25
N ASN A 93 8.27 11.42 11.02
CA ASN A 93 7.66 10.71 9.90
C ASN A 93 8.11 9.25 9.81
N ILE A 94 8.94 8.76 10.72
CA ILE A 94 9.42 7.38 10.68
C ILE A 94 8.68 6.55 11.72
N GLN A 95 8.08 5.46 11.25
CA GLN A 95 7.35 4.51 12.07
C GLN A 95 7.91 3.10 11.85
N THR A 96 8.42 2.49 12.91
CA THR A 96 8.73 1.05 12.93
C THR A 96 7.53 0.29 13.46
N ILE A 97 7.09 -0.70 12.71
CA ILE A 97 5.91 -1.49 13.04
C ILE A 97 6.30 -2.57 14.05
N THR A 98 5.75 -2.49 15.26
CA THR A 98 6.06 -3.48 16.32
C THR A 98 5.42 -4.84 16.03
N SER A 99 4.15 -4.85 15.64
CA SER A 99 3.43 -6.06 15.25
C SER A 99 2.29 -5.70 14.30
N LEU A 100 2.32 -6.26 13.10
CA LEU A 100 1.24 -6.11 12.13
C LEU A 100 1.28 -7.27 11.15
N LYS A 101 0.26 -8.11 11.21
CA LYS A 101 0.00 -9.15 10.22
C LYS A 101 -1.15 -8.71 9.33
N LEU A 102 -0.98 -8.87 8.03
CA LEU A 102 -1.97 -8.54 7.02
C LEU A 102 -2.26 -9.78 6.19
N MET A 103 -3.51 -9.96 5.81
CA MET A 103 -3.87 -10.87 4.73
C MET A 103 -4.10 -10.07 3.45
N ALA A 104 -3.59 -10.56 2.33
CA ALA A 104 -3.68 -9.90 1.05
C ALA A 104 -4.81 -10.46 0.19
N SER A 105 -5.35 -9.63 -0.69
CA SER A 105 -6.19 -10.03 -1.81
C SER A 105 -5.78 -9.22 -3.04
N SER A 106 -5.33 -9.92 -4.08
CA SER A 106 -4.89 -9.30 -5.32
C SER A 106 -6.09 -9.03 -6.22
N PHE A 107 -6.22 -7.80 -6.70
CA PHE A 107 -7.29 -7.37 -7.59
C PHE A 107 -6.72 -6.77 -8.88
N THR A 108 -7.18 -7.28 -10.02
CA THR A 108 -6.92 -6.71 -11.35
C THR A 108 -8.22 -6.16 -11.92
N GLY A 109 -8.25 -4.87 -12.21
CA GLY A 109 -9.40 -4.18 -12.78
C GLY A 109 -9.45 -2.71 -12.40
N PRO A 110 -10.42 -1.95 -12.96
CA PRO A 110 -10.54 -0.52 -12.73
C PRO A 110 -10.64 -0.14 -11.25
N LYS A 111 -9.98 0.95 -10.85
CA LYS A 111 -9.97 1.47 -9.46
C LYS A 111 -11.36 1.69 -8.86
N PHE A 112 -12.34 2.08 -9.67
CA PHE A 112 -13.72 2.27 -9.20
C PHE A 112 -14.40 0.97 -8.75
N LEU A 113 -13.86 -0.21 -9.10
CA LEU A 113 -14.33 -1.52 -8.66
C LEU A 113 -13.61 -2.02 -7.40
N VAL A 114 -12.55 -1.36 -6.93
CA VAL A 114 -11.85 -1.72 -5.69
C VAL A 114 -12.79 -1.80 -4.47
N PRO A 115 -13.77 -0.90 -4.28
CA PRO A 115 -14.74 -1.05 -3.18
C PRO A 115 -15.58 -2.34 -3.25
N LYS A 116 -15.88 -2.83 -4.45
CA LYS A 116 -16.58 -4.11 -4.63
C LYS A 116 -15.67 -5.29 -4.27
N ALA A 117 -14.42 -5.25 -4.70
CA ALA A 117 -13.41 -6.26 -4.34
C ALA A 117 -13.14 -6.28 -2.83
N LEU A 118 -13.06 -5.11 -2.19
CA LEU A 118 -12.93 -4.97 -0.74
C LEU A 118 -14.08 -5.68 -0.01
N LYS A 119 -15.33 -5.48 -0.43
CA LYS A 119 -16.49 -6.18 0.17
C LYS A 119 -16.43 -7.69 0.02
N GLN A 120 -15.89 -8.19 -1.09
CA GLN A 120 -15.71 -9.64 -1.29
C GLN A 120 -14.61 -10.17 -0.37
N PHE A 121 -13.51 -9.44 -0.26
CA PHE A 121 -12.40 -9.80 0.60
C PHE A 121 -12.77 -9.74 2.10
N ASP A 122 -13.53 -8.73 2.52
CA ASP A 122 -14.07 -8.62 3.87
C ASP A 122 -14.92 -9.85 4.25
N ARG A 123 -15.83 -10.27 3.37
CA ARG A 123 -16.60 -11.52 3.57
C ARG A 123 -15.70 -12.75 3.68
N TYR A 124 -14.62 -12.81 2.90
CA TYR A 124 -13.65 -13.89 2.99
C TYR A 124 -12.95 -13.87 4.36
N LEU A 125 -12.47 -12.73 4.84
CA LEU A 125 -11.86 -12.60 6.16
C LEU A 125 -12.83 -13.03 7.27
N MET A 126 -14.10 -12.59 7.19
CA MET A 126 -15.15 -13.04 8.11
C MET A 126 -15.33 -14.56 8.10
N SER A 127 -15.29 -15.20 6.92
CA SER A 127 -15.36 -16.67 6.82
C SER A 127 -14.17 -17.38 7.49
N GLN A 128 -13.02 -16.72 7.54
CA GLN A 128 -11.81 -17.17 8.23
C GLN A 128 -11.75 -16.75 9.71
N LYS A 129 -12.85 -16.22 10.26
CA LYS A 129 -12.95 -15.68 11.64
C LYS A 129 -11.99 -14.51 11.92
N ASN A 130 -11.52 -13.84 10.87
CA ASN A 130 -10.75 -12.61 10.94
C ASN A 130 -11.70 -11.42 10.77
N LEU A 131 -12.00 -10.72 11.86
CA LEU A 131 -12.80 -9.49 11.85
C LEU A 131 -11.87 -8.29 11.90
N THR A 132 -11.92 -7.42 10.89
CA THR A 132 -11.09 -6.22 10.84
C THR A 132 -11.85 -5.04 10.24
N THR A 133 -11.54 -3.86 10.75
CA THR A 133 -11.93 -2.57 10.15
C THR A 133 -10.72 -1.80 9.63
N GLU A 134 -9.52 -2.39 9.75
CA GLU A 134 -8.25 -1.79 9.38
C GLU A 134 -7.79 -2.40 8.05
N PHE A 135 -7.95 -1.62 6.98
CA PHE A 135 -7.54 -1.99 5.63
C PHE A 135 -6.43 -1.08 5.10
N TYR A 136 -5.59 -1.67 4.28
CA TYR A 136 -4.53 -0.99 3.55
C TYR A 136 -4.63 -1.32 2.06
N PHE A 137 -4.12 -0.43 1.22
CA PHE A 137 -4.08 -0.62 -0.23
C PHE A 137 -2.66 -0.48 -0.74
N TRP A 138 -2.20 -1.44 -1.51
CA TRP A 138 -0.94 -1.36 -2.24
C TRP A 138 -1.24 -1.27 -3.73
N TYR A 139 -1.03 -0.10 -4.33
CA TYR A 139 -1.26 0.07 -5.77
C TYR A 139 -0.04 -0.44 -6.54
N HIS A 140 -0.24 -1.48 -7.35
CA HIS A 140 0.81 -2.13 -8.14
C HIS A 140 0.94 -1.58 -9.56
N SER A 141 0.08 -0.63 -9.95
CA SER A 141 0.10 0.00 -11.27
C SER A 141 -0.06 1.51 -11.16
N CYS A 142 0.90 2.26 -11.67
CA CYS A 142 0.77 3.67 -12.01
C CYS A 142 0.23 3.81 -13.45
N LYS A 143 -0.25 5.01 -13.81
CA LYS A 143 -0.76 5.31 -15.18
C LYS A 143 0.16 4.88 -16.33
N LEU A 144 1.47 4.89 -16.11
CA LEU A 144 2.44 4.45 -17.13
C LEU A 144 2.39 2.93 -17.33
N CYS A 145 2.13 2.17 -16.26
CA CYS A 145 2.11 0.72 -16.27
C CYS A 145 0.73 0.13 -16.51
N GLU A 146 -0.35 0.87 -16.24
CA GLU A 146 -1.74 0.44 -16.44
C GLU A 146 -1.98 -0.03 -17.88
N LYS A 147 -1.40 0.63 -18.89
CA LYS A 147 -1.52 0.23 -20.30
C LYS A 147 -0.92 -1.14 -20.61
N LYS A 148 0.07 -1.59 -19.83
CA LYS A 148 0.79 -2.85 -20.06
C LYS A 148 0.28 -3.98 -19.17
N LYS A 149 0.06 -3.69 -17.89
CA LYS A 149 -0.22 -4.68 -16.84
C LYS A 149 -1.68 -4.68 -16.37
N GLY A 150 -2.49 -3.73 -16.84
CA GLY A 150 -3.80 -3.42 -16.28
C GLY A 150 -3.70 -2.63 -14.97
N GLU A 151 -4.85 -2.22 -14.45
CA GLU A 151 -4.96 -1.64 -13.10
C GLU A 151 -4.86 -2.76 -12.06
N ARG A 152 -3.80 -2.75 -11.25
CA ARG A 152 -3.51 -3.76 -10.22
C ARG A 152 -3.47 -3.12 -8.84
N THR A 153 -4.23 -3.69 -7.91
CA THR A 153 -4.29 -3.27 -6.52
C THR A 153 -4.25 -4.50 -5.62
N VAL A 154 -3.45 -4.47 -4.55
CA VAL A 154 -3.55 -5.45 -3.46
C VAL A 154 -4.29 -4.78 -2.32
N ILE A 155 -5.36 -5.42 -1.88
CA ILE A 155 -6.13 -5.04 -0.69
C ILE A 155 -5.57 -5.84 0.47
N LEU A 156 -5.27 -5.19 1.58
CA LEU A 156 -4.64 -5.79 2.74
C LEU A 156 -5.56 -5.60 3.94
N GLY A 157 -5.98 -6.67 4.59
CA GLY A 157 -6.81 -6.64 5.80
C GLY A 157 -5.97 -7.06 7.00
N LYS A 158 -5.99 -6.29 8.07
CA LYS A 158 -5.31 -6.67 9.31
C LYS A 158 -5.90 -7.96 9.88
N ILE A 159 -5.04 -8.88 10.29
CA ILE A 159 -5.42 -10.14 10.94
C ILE A 159 -4.78 -10.24 12.33
N LYS A 160 -5.32 -11.13 13.18
CA LYS A 160 -4.80 -11.38 14.54
C LYS A 160 -3.74 -12.47 14.54
#